data_AF-A0A0Z8MEB2-F1
#
_entry.id   AF-A0A0Z8MEB2-F1
#
_cell.length_a   1.000
_cell.length_b   1.000
_cell.length_c   1.000
_cell.angle_alpha   90.00
_cell.angle_beta   90.00
_cell.angle_gamma   90.00
#
_symmetry.space_group_name_H-M   'P 1'
#
loop_
_entity.id
_entity.type
_entity.pdbx_description
1 polymer ?
#
loop_
_entity_poly.entity_id
_entity_poly.type
_entity_poly.pdbx_seq_one_letter_code
_entity_poly.pdbx_strand_id
1 'polypeptide(L)'
;MKTNLKKLLYSGVTLMSLGVLAACSSTSSSMTTSSSVATSQTTTSNNSTSSDSSTSSIDWSALPTTEVTLSNDGLKITEGGTYILTGSTTAGVTVETDANVRIILAGAEISSSDNAAINVIKADNVELEIKDGTTNTVKDTSNHTDTNIEGAIHVEADLTITGNGSLTVEGNFQDGIVSTDDMVISSGNITVTAVDDGIRGKDSLTINGGTINVTAGGDGIKSTNDTDTTKGYTTITGGEITVTAGDDGIKAETALTIDGGTITVSESVEALEGTNITINGGTIDVYGSDDAINASSTTSSDIYIKVTGGDLKVAVGSGDTDAFDANGNLYISGGTIAVTAPTSAFDFDGTVEFTGGTVTVNGEQITEITHTGPGGRGGW
;
A
#
# COMPACT_ATOMS: atom_id res chain seq x y z
N MET A 1 -8.96 48.72 10.84
CA MET A 1 -7.80 49.50 11.30
C MET A 1 -6.69 48.50 11.64
N LYS A 2 -5.55 48.60 10.94
CA LYS A 2 -4.27 47.90 11.14
C LYS A 2 -4.17 46.41 10.81
N THR A 3 -3.86 46.17 9.53
CA THR A 3 -2.96 45.15 9.01
C THR A 3 -1.56 45.24 9.65
N ASN A 4 -0.85 44.11 9.76
CA ASN A 4 0.61 44.09 9.92
C ASN A 4 1.21 42.97 9.06
N LEU A 5 1.63 43.38 7.87
CA LEU A 5 2.49 42.64 6.94
C LEU A 5 3.94 42.93 7.35
N LYS A 6 4.76 41.91 7.61
CA LYS A 6 6.21 42.06 7.72
C LYS A 6 6.89 41.44 6.50
N LYS A 7 7.42 42.31 5.64
CA LYS A 7 8.48 42.02 4.68
C LYS A 7 9.79 41.83 5.43
N LEU A 8 10.65 40.92 4.97
CA LEU A 8 12.10 41.11 5.00
C LEU A 8 12.71 40.60 3.70
N LEU A 9 13.53 41.45 3.08
CA LEU A 9 14.33 41.24 1.87
C LEU A 9 15.81 40.93 2.26
N TYR A 10 16.58 40.55 1.24
CA TYR A 10 18.06 40.45 1.12
C TYR A 10 18.65 39.11 1.59
N SER A 11 19.62 38.48 0.91
CA SER A 11 20.67 38.89 -0.06
C SER A 11 21.14 37.58 -0.75
N GLY A 12 21.49 37.45 -2.04
CA GLY A 12 22.38 38.31 -2.81
C GLY A 12 23.85 37.94 -2.60
N VAL A 13 24.33 36.79 -3.10
CA VAL A 13 25.76 36.53 -3.31
C VAL A 13 26.00 35.91 -4.68
N THR A 14 26.59 36.73 -5.54
CA THR A 14 27.22 36.37 -6.82
C THR A 14 28.70 36.14 -6.54
N LEU A 15 29.30 35.07 -7.07
CA LEU A 15 30.76 35.01 -7.26
C LEU A 15 31.10 34.30 -8.58
N MET A 16 31.59 35.13 -9.52
CA MET A 16 32.61 34.88 -10.55
C MET A 16 33.76 33.97 -10.03
N SER A 17 34.52 33.18 -10.78
CA SER A 17 34.76 33.07 -12.23
C SER A 17 35.89 32.04 -12.52
N LEU A 18 36.14 31.79 -13.83
CA LEU A 18 37.34 31.21 -14.48
C LEU A 18 37.59 29.71 -14.31
N GLY A 19 37.75 28.87 -15.34
CA GLY A 19 38.02 29.10 -16.76
C GLY A 19 39.43 28.61 -17.12
N VAL A 20 39.57 27.37 -17.59
CA VAL A 20 40.73 26.93 -18.40
C VAL A 20 40.25 25.94 -19.47
N LEU A 21 40.34 26.36 -20.74
CA LEU A 21 40.27 25.48 -21.91
C LEU A 21 41.62 24.75 -22.07
N ALA A 22 41.56 23.49 -22.47
CA ALA A 22 42.60 22.87 -23.28
C ALA A 22 41.93 21.99 -24.35
N ALA A 23 42.01 22.48 -25.59
CA ALA A 23 41.66 21.76 -26.80
C ALA A 23 42.89 21.02 -27.34
N CYS A 24 42.66 19.86 -27.97
CA CYS A 24 43.44 19.20 -29.04
C CYS A 24 42.96 17.73 -29.04
N SER A 25 42.73 17.00 -30.13
CA SER A 25 42.73 17.25 -31.56
C SER A 25 42.24 15.93 -32.18
N SER A 26 41.43 15.99 -33.22
CA SER A 26 40.94 14.84 -33.98
C SER A 26 42.04 14.23 -34.86
N THR A 27 42.06 12.91 -34.97
CA THR A 27 42.68 12.20 -36.10
C THR A 27 41.80 11.02 -36.47
N SER A 28 41.35 11.04 -37.72
CA SER A 28 40.56 10.01 -38.37
C SER A 28 41.51 9.08 -39.14
N SER A 29 41.28 7.77 -39.08
CA SER A 29 41.80 6.81 -40.06
C SER A 29 40.80 5.65 -40.23
N SER A 30 40.64 5.21 -41.47
CA SER A 30 39.53 4.40 -41.97
C SER A 30 39.94 2.93 -42.20
N MET A 31 38.98 2.00 -41.99
CA MET A 31 38.75 0.67 -42.61
C MET A 31 39.92 -0.36 -42.56
N THR A 32 39.74 -1.65 -42.24
CA THR A 32 38.87 -2.64 -42.92
C THR A 32 38.77 -3.96 -42.12
N THR A 33 37.59 -4.60 -42.17
CA THR A 33 37.21 -6.03 -41.95
C THR A 33 38.19 -7.07 -41.37
N SER A 34 37.73 -7.83 -40.36
CA SER A 34 37.55 -9.30 -40.45
C SER A 34 36.85 -9.89 -39.21
N SER A 35 36.00 -10.87 -39.49
CA SER A 35 35.13 -11.62 -38.59
C SER A 35 35.87 -12.47 -37.56
N SER A 36 35.38 -12.52 -36.32
CA SER A 36 35.40 -13.74 -35.51
C SER A 36 34.44 -13.63 -34.34
N VAL A 37 33.49 -14.57 -34.32
CA VAL A 37 32.53 -14.87 -33.27
C VAL A 37 33.25 -15.11 -31.94
N ALA A 38 32.87 -14.36 -30.90
CA ALA A 38 33.12 -14.73 -29.52
C ALA A 38 31.91 -14.31 -28.68
N THR A 39 31.11 -15.31 -28.35
CA THR A 39 29.96 -15.24 -27.45
C THR A 39 30.43 -14.82 -26.06
N SER A 40 30.27 -13.54 -25.73
CA SER A 40 30.32 -13.09 -24.33
C SER A 40 28.91 -13.21 -23.76
N GLN A 41 28.70 -14.34 -23.09
CA GLN A 41 27.57 -14.62 -22.23
C GLN A 41 27.66 -13.66 -21.04
N THR A 42 27.01 -12.50 -21.12
CA THR A 42 26.82 -11.63 -19.98
C THR A 42 25.70 -12.23 -19.15
N THR A 43 26.05 -13.01 -18.12
CA THR A 43 25.16 -13.34 -17.02
C THR A 43 24.79 -12.05 -16.31
N THR A 44 23.63 -11.48 -16.65
CA THR A 44 22.96 -10.49 -15.84
C THR A 44 22.41 -11.21 -14.61
N SER A 45 23.06 -10.99 -13.47
CA SER A 45 22.53 -11.42 -12.17
C SER A 45 21.20 -10.71 -11.95
N ASN A 46 20.09 -11.45 -12.05
CA ASN A 46 18.81 -11.03 -11.52
C ASN A 46 18.98 -10.90 -10.00
N ASN A 47 19.19 -9.68 -9.53
CA ASN A 47 19.01 -9.35 -8.12
C ASN A 47 17.51 -9.10 -7.91
N SER A 48 16.72 -10.16 -7.94
CA SER A 48 15.43 -10.17 -7.27
C SER A 48 15.70 -10.22 -5.78
N THR A 49 15.84 -9.04 -5.18
CA THR A 49 15.61 -8.87 -3.75
C THR A 49 14.13 -9.10 -3.51
N SER A 50 13.74 -10.37 -3.38
CA SER A 50 12.59 -10.70 -2.53
C SER A 50 13.00 -10.26 -1.13
N SER A 51 12.46 -9.13 -0.67
CA SER A 51 12.39 -8.83 0.74
C SER A 51 11.52 -9.91 1.38
N ASP A 52 12.16 -11.03 1.67
CA ASP A 52 11.70 -11.99 2.67
C ASP A 52 11.67 -11.18 3.98
N SER A 53 10.53 -10.54 4.27
CA SER A 53 10.25 -9.98 5.59
C SER A 53 10.26 -11.14 6.55
N SER A 54 11.46 -11.46 7.00
CA SER A 54 11.75 -12.49 7.97
C SER A 54 11.19 -12.03 9.30
N THR A 55 9.89 -12.22 9.52
CA THR A 55 9.41 -12.40 10.88
C THR A 55 10.10 -13.68 11.37
N SER A 56 11.15 -13.52 12.18
CA SER A 56 11.72 -14.64 12.90
C SER A 56 10.56 -15.26 13.67
N SER A 57 10.12 -16.45 13.28
CA SER A 57 8.92 -17.10 13.83
C SER A 57 8.97 -17.08 15.36
N ILE A 58 8.16 -16.23 15.97
CA ILE A 58 8.08 -16.07 17.42
C ILE A 58 7.47 -17.36 17.96
N ASP A 59 8.16 -18.01 18.90
CA ASP A 59 7.59 -19.17 19.60
C ASP A 59 6.60 -18.71 20.67
N TRP A 60 5.37 -18.41 20.23
CA TRP A 60 4.28 -18.00 21.13
C TRP A 60 3.97 -19.04 22.22
N SER A 61 4.29 -20.32 21.98
CA SER A 61 4.03 -21.40 22.95
C SER A 61 5.00 -21.38 24.14
N ALA A 62 6.15 -20.70 24.00
CA ALA A 62 7.12 -20.52 25.06
C ALA A 62 6.79 -19.32 25.99
N LEU A 63 5.86 -18.45 25.60
CA LEU A 63 5.46 -17.27 26.36
C LEU A 63 4.26 -17.56 27.30
N PRO A 64 4.13 -16.84 28.43
CA PRO A 64 3.02 -17.04 29.35
C PRO A 64 1.68 -16.70 28.67
N THR A 65 0.63 -17.47 29.00
CA THR A 65 -0.74 -17.23 28.51
C THR A 65 -1.63 -16.78 29.66
N THR A 66 -2.38 -15.71 29.43
CA THR A 66 -3.36 -15.14 30.37
C THR A 66 -4.73 -15.10 29.71
N GLU A 67 -5.74 -15.68 30.35
CA GLU A 67 -7.14 -15.53 29.95
C GLU A 67 -7.76 -14.31 30.65
N VAL A 68 -8.41 -13.44 29.89
CA VAL A 68 -9.03 -12.22 30.39
C VAL A 68 -10.48 -12.14 29.93
N THR A 69 -11.40 -12.01 30.87
CA THR A 69 -12.76 -11.53 30.59
C THR A 69 -12.78 -10.04 30.84
N LEU A 70 -12.95 -9.27 29.77
CA LEU A 70 -12.97 -7.83 29.78
C LEU A 70 -14.12 -7.31 30.64
N SER A 71 -13.85 -6.23 31.35
CA SER A 71 -14.81 -5.45 32.14
C SER A 71 -14.71 -3.98 31.75
N ASN A 72 -15.57 -3.15 32.34
CA ASN A 72 -15.55 -1.69 32.11
C ASN A 72 -14.28 -0.99 32.64
N ASP A 73 -13.40 -1.69 33.36
CA ASP A 73 -12.12 -1.14 33.80
C ASP A 73 -11.04 -1.18 32.70
N GLY A 74 -11.33 -1.84 31.57
CA GLY A 74 -10.39 -2.02 30.46
C GLY A 74 -9.30 -3.04 30.78
N LEU A 75 -8.23 -3.03 30.00
CA LEU A 75 -7.07 -3.89 30.23
C LEU A 75 -5.78 -3.12 29.94
N LYS A 76 -4.81 -3.16 30.87
CA LYS A 76 -3.44 -2.72 30.63
C LYS A 76 -2.50 -3.92 30.63
N ILE A 77 -1.84 -4.16 29.49
CA ILE A 77 -0.81 -5.19 29.30
C ILE A 77 0.56 -4.51 29.45
N THR A 78 1.37 -5.01 30.38
CA THR A 78 2.71 -4.46 30.70
C THR A 78 3.83 -5.49 30.62
N GLU A 79 3.48 -6.74 30.34
CA GLU A 79 4.42 -7.86 30.26
C GLU A 79 4.22 -8.59 28.92
N GLY A 80 5.28 -9.22 28.42
CA GLY A 80 5.20 -10.05 27.22
C GLY A 80 4.41 -11.33 27.47
N GLY A 81 3.66 -11.79 26.47
CA GLY A 81 2.79 -12.95 26.62
C GLY A 81 1.67 -13.03 25.61
N THR A 82 0.89 -14.11 25.73
CA THR A 82 -0.38 -14.28 25.03
C THR A 82 -1.54 -13.90 25.95
N TYR A 83 -2.48 -13.11 25.44
CA TYR A 83 -3.66 -12.63 26.14
C TYR A 83 -4.91 -13.05 25.37
N ILE A 84 -5.71 -13.96 25.95
CA ILE A 84 -6.97 -14.43 25.34
C ILE A 84 -8.11 -13.57 25.88
N LEU A 85 -8.66 -12.72 25.04
CA LEU A 85 -9.66 -11.73 25.41
C LEU A 85 -11.07 -12.22 25.07
N THR A 86 -11.96 -12.13 26.06
CA THR A 86 -13.40 -12.44 25.95
C THR A 86 -14.21 -11.33 26.61
N GLY A 87 -15.53 -11.27 26.39
CA GLY A 87 -16.39 -10.29 27.04
C GLY A 87 -16.27 -8.90 26.41
N SER A 88 -16.63 -7.84 27.15
CA SER A 88 -16.71 -6.49 26.58
C SER A 88 -16.14 -5.39 27.48
N THR A 89 -15.68 -4.31 26.86
CA THR A 89 -15.23 -3.10 27.56
C THR A 89 -15.52 -1.83 26.75
N THR A 90 -15.62 -0.71 27.47
CA THR A 90 -15.68 0.66 26.90
C THR A 90 -14.46 1.51 27.28
N ALA A 91 -13.50 0.94 28.00
CA ALA A 91 -12.29 1.62 28.47
C ALA A 91 -11.04 1.28 27.63
N GLY A 92 -11.20 0.44 26.59
CA GLY A 92 -10.12 0.02 25.72
C GLY A 92 -9.13 -0.99 26.33
N VAL A 93 -8.16 -1.37 25.51
CA VAL A 93 -7.01 -2.20 25.84
C VAL A 93 -5.75 -1.42 25.50
N THR A 94 -4.81 -1.31 26.44
CA THR A 94 -3.51 -0.65 26.23
C THR A 94 -2.37 -1.63 26.43
N VAL A 95 -1.37 -1.58 25.55
CA VAL A 95 -0.13 -2.36 25.65
C VAL A 95 1.06 -1.41 25.76
N GLU A 96 1.90 -1.62 26.77
CA GLU A 96 3.11 -0.85 26.99
C GLU A 96 4.19 -1.76 27.60
N THR A 97 5.00 -2.40 26.74
CA THR A 97 6.08 -3.31 27.15
C THR A 97 7.20 -3.33 26.10
N ASP A 98 8.38 -3.83 26.46
CA ASP A 98 9.51 -4.03 25.54
C ASP A 98 9.51 -5.45 24.91
N ALA A 99 8.46 -6.23 25.14
CA ALA A 99 8.39 -7.64 24.79
C ALA A 99 7.34 -7.93 23.71
N ASN A 100 7.36 -9.16 23.19
CA ASN A 100 6.36 -9.66 22.25
C ASN A 100 5.01 -9.89 22.93
N VAL A 101 3.94 -9.42 22.29
CA VAL A 101 2.58 -9.55 22.79
C VAL A 101 1.68 -10.16 21.73
N ARG A 102 0.95 -11.20 22.10
CA ARG A 102 -0.12 -11.78 21.30
C ARG A 102 -1.45 -11.50 21.94
N ILE A 103 -2.37 -10.89 21.22
CA ILE A 103 -3.75 -10.66 21.63
C ILE A 103 -4.64 -11.59 20.82
N ILE A 104 -5.28 -12.55 21.48
CA ILE A 104 -6.24 -13.46 20.87
C ILE A 104 -7.64 -12.93 21.14
N LEU A 105 -8.33 -12.43 20.11
CA LEU A 105 -9.72 -12.01 20.19
C LEU A 105 -10.64 -13.24 20.12
N ALA A 106 -11.29 -13.57 21.23
CA ALA A 106 -12.06 -14.80 21.42
C ALA A 106 -13.54 -14.55 21.72
N GLY A 107 -14.19 -13.70 20.94
CA GLY A 107 -15.53 -13.17 21.20
C GLY A 107 -15.48 -11.91 22.06
N ALA A 108 -14.54 -11.02 21.75
CA ALA A 108 -14.32 -9.76 22.47
C ALA A 108 -15.01 -8.59 21.77
N GLU A 109 -15.63 -7.72 22.56
CA GLU A 109 -16.16 -6.42 22.10
C GLU A 109 -15.40 -5.30 22.81
N ILE A 110 -14.49 -4.64 22.10
CA ILE A 110 -13.59 -3.65 22.67
C ILE A 110 -13.96 -2.29 22.11
N SER A 111 -14.41 -1.40 22.98
CA SER A 111 -14.59 0.00 22.62
C SER A 111 -13.84 0.92 23.57
N SER A 112 -13.62 2.16 23.14
CA SER A 112 -13.02 3.20 23.95
C SER A 112 -13.81 4.49 23.84
N SER A 113 -14.07 5.14 24.98
CA SER A 113 -14.69 6.47 25.02
C SER A 113 -13.67 7.62 24.94
N ASP A 114 -12.38 7.31 24.81
CA ASP A 114 -11.29 8.29 24.90
C ASP A 114 -10.40 8.33 23.66
N ASN A 115 -9.67 7.25 23.34
CA ASN A 115 -8.78 7.15 22.17
C ASN A 115 -9.06 5.86 21.39
N ALA A 116 -8.05 5.24 20.78
CA ALA A 116 -8.13 3.89 20.21
C ALA A 116 -8.71 2.88 21.19
N ALA A 117 -9.44 1.89 20.66
CA ALA A 117 -9.98 0.79 21.43
C ALA A 117 -8.91 -0.26 21.75
N ILE A 118 -7.97 -0.50 20.84
CA ILE A 118 -6.71 -1.20 21.13
C ILE A 118 -5.58 -0.23 20.82
N ASN A 119 -4.84 0.18 21.85
CA ASN A 119 -3.70 1.08 21.74
C ASN A 119 -2.42 0.38 22.19
N VAL A 120 -1.52 0.08 21.26
CA VAL A 120 -0.18 -0.41 21.60
C VAL A 120 0.76 0.78 21.52
N ILE A 121 1.12 1.29 22.69
CA ILE A 121 2.09 2.38 22.86
C ILE A 121 3.51 1.85 22.65
N LYS A 122 3.73 0.58 23.00
CA LYS A 122 5.03 -0.07 22.85
C LYS A 122 4.91 -1.59 22.93
N ALA A 123 5.55 -2.29 22.02
CA ALA A 123 5.85 -3.72 22.05
C ALA A 123 7.08 -4.00 21.17
N ASP A 124 7.67 -5.19 21.28
CA ASP A 124 8.68 -5.64 20.29
C ASP A 124 7.97 -6.07 18.99
N ASN A 125 7.03 -7.01 19.09
CA ASN A 125 6.12 -7.40 18.02
C ASN A 125 4.72 -7.62 18.60
N VAL A 126 3.70 -7.36 17.78
CA VAL A 126 2.30 -7.63 18.11
C VAL A 126 1.71 -8.64 17.14
N GLU A 127 1.12 -9.71 17.68
CA GLU A 127 0.20 -10.55 16.92
C GLU A 127 -1.24 -10.36 17.41
N LEU A 128 -2.14 -9.96 16.52
CA LEU A 128 -3.58 -9.95 16.75
C LEU A 128 -4.20 -11.19 16.08
N GLU A 129 -4.49 -12.22 16.88
CA GLU A 129 -5.15 -13.43 16.39
C GLU A 129 -6.67 -13.33 16.54
N ILE A 130 -7.41 -13.52 15.46
CA ILE A 130 -8.86 -13.58 15.44
C ILE A 130 -9.29 -15.04 15.59
N LYS A 131 -9.67 -15.44 16.81
CA LYS A 131 -9.93 -16.85 17.13
C LYS A 131 -11.04 -17.45 16.26
N ASP A 132 -10.78 -18.61 15.70
CA ASP A 132 -11.71 -19.36 14.87
C ASP A 132 -13.10 -19.52 15.52
N GLY A 133 -14.14 -19.29 14.73
CA GLY A 133 -15.53 -19.43 15.15
C GLY A 133 -16.03 -18.33 16.10
N THR A 134 -15.27 -17.26 16.30
CA THR A 134 -15.67 -16.10 17.11
C THR A 134 -15.93 -14.86 16.26
N THR A 135 -16.79 -13.97 16.76
CA THR A 135 -17.04 -12.64 16.20
C THR A 135 -16.55 -11.61 17.20
N ASN A 136 -15.75 -10.66 16.73
CA ASN A 136 -15.08 -9.67 17.56
C ASN A 136 -15.35 -8.28 16.99
N THR A 137 -15.46 -7.28 17.87
CA THR A 137 -15.64 -5.88 17.47
C THR A 137 -14.61 -5.00 18.15
N VAL A 138 -14.04 -4.05 17.40
CA VAL A 138 -13.13 -3.03 17.90
C VAL A 138 -13.61 -1.66 17.41
N LYS A 139 -13.90 -0.74 18.32
CA LYS A 139 -14.53 0.54 17.99
C LYS A 139 -14.00 1.68 18.84
N ASP A 140 -13.38 2.68 18.24
CA ASP A 140 -12.99 3.90 18.97
C ASP A 140 -14.14 4.90 19.13
N THR A 141 -13.84 5.99 19.82
CA THR A 141 -14.68 7.19 19.87
C THR A 141 -14.39 8.08 18.68
N SER A 142 -15.34 8.89 18.25
CA SER A 142 -15.12 9.92 17.21
C SER A 142 -14.36 11.15 17.71
N ASN A 143 -13.89 11.16 18.96
CA ASN A 143 -13.18 12.28 19.57
C ASN A 143 -12.00 11.74 20.39
N HIS A 144 -10.81 11.72 19.81
CA HIS A 144 -9.60 11.34 20.55
C HIS A 144 -9.07 12.49 21.39
N THR A 145 -8.65 12.22 22.63
CA THR A 145 -7.94 13.22 23.45
C THR A 145 -6.48 13.38 23.03
N ASP A 146 -5.86 12.32 22.51
CA ASP A 146 -4.56 12.35 21.85
C ASP A 146 -4.74 12.12 20.34
N THR A 147 -4.56 13.18 19.56
CA THR A 147 -4.77 13.15 18.11
C THR A 147 -3.65 12.44 17.34
N ASN A 148 -2.57 12.03 17.99
CA ASN A 148 -1.53 11.20 17.35
C ASN A 148 -1.92 9.71 17.29
N ILE A 149 -2.97 9.33 18.02
CA ILE A 149 -3.55 7.99 17.95
C ILE A 149 -4.57 8.01 16.81
N GLU A 150 -4.14 7.49 15.66
CA GLU A 150 -4.85 7.75 14.40
C GLU A 150 -5.86 6.66 14.01
N GLY A 151 -6.05 5.59 14.78
CA GLY A 151 -6.99 4.53 14.42
C GLY A 151 -7.70 3.83 15.57
N ALA A 152 -8.74 3.04 15.27
CA ALA A 152 -9.44 2.24 16.27
C ALA A 152 -8.58 1.12 16.86
N ILE A 153 -7.70 0.57 16.02
CA ILE A 153 -6.53 -0.22 16.42
C ILE A 153 -5.30 0.60 16.02
N HIS A 154 -4.50 1.02 17.01
CA HIS A 154 -3.29 1.79 16.77
C HIS A 154 -2.10 1.08 17.40
N VAL A 155 -1.05 0.81 16.61
CA VAL A 155 0.10 0.01 17.02
C VAL A 155 1.42 0.70 16.69
N GLU A 156 2.15 1.12 17.74
CA GLU A 156 3.53 1.63 17.64
C GLU A 156 4.56 0.48 17.65
N ALA A 157 4.39 -0.48 16.73
CA ALA A 157 5.25 -1.65 16.52
C ALA A 157 4.83 -2.40 15.23
N ASP A 158 5.61 -3.42 14.86
CA ASP A 158 5.21 -4.41 13.85
C ASP A 158 3.92 -5.12 14.27
N LEU A 159 2.96 -5.22 13.34
CA LEU A 159 1.65 -5.84 13.56
C LEU A 159 1.43 -7.01 12.60
N THR A 160 1.21 -8.20 13.14
CA THR A 160 0.71 -9.35 12.38
C THR A 160 -0.74 -9.68 12.77
N ILE A 161 -1.64 -9.79 11.79
CA ILE A 161 -3.02 -10.24 11.98
C ILE A 161 -3.18 -11.67 11.45
N THR A 162 -3.74 -12.56 12.27
CA THR A 162 -3.90 -14.00 11.96
C THR A 162 -5.26 -14.54 12.42
N GLY A 163 -5.53 -15.82 12.15
CA GLY A 163 -6.73 -16.53 12.58
C GLY A 163 -7.86 -16.50 11.54
N ASN A 164 -8.92 -17.28 11.75
CA ASN A 164 -10.06 -17.41 10.82
C ASN A 164 -11.40 -16.94 11.42
N GLY A 165 -11.40 -16.31 12.59
CA GLY A 165 -12.60 -15.67 13.13
C GLY A 165 -13.02 -14.43 12.34
N SER A 166 -14.04 -13.74 12.83
CA SER A 166 -14.52 -12.47 12.28
C SER A 166 -14.12 -11.30 13.18
N LEU A 167 -13.63 -10.23 12.56
CA LEU A 167 -13.28 -8.96 13.21
C LEU A 167 -13.95 -7.81 12.46
N THR A 168 -14.76 -7.03 13.17
CA THR A 168 -15.29 -5.75 12.69
C THR A 168 -14.54 -4.62 13.40
N VAL A 169 -13.94 -3.71 12.63
CA VAL A 169 -13.25 -2.52 13.12
C VAL A 169 -14.01 -1.27 12.66
N GLU A 170 -14.33 -0.38 13.60
CA GLU A 170 -14.99 0.89 13.34
C GLU A 170 -14.09 2.04 13.80
N GLY A 171 -13.37 2.65 12.86
CA GLY A 171 -12.60 3.88 13.02
C GLY A 171 -13.48 5.12 12.86
N ASN A 172 -14.00 5.64 13.97
CA ASN A 172 -14.90 6.79 14.00
C ASN A 172 -14.18 8.13 14.11
N PHE A 173 -12.89 8.13 14.48
CA PHE A 173 -12.09 9.35 14.55
C PHE A 173 -11.37 9.63 13.23
N GLN A 174 -10.54 8.70 12.78
CA GLN A 174 -9.78 8.75 11.53
C GLN A 174 -9.75 7.33 10.95
N ASP A 175 -8.69 6.57 11.20
CA ASP A 175 -8.42 5.31 10.51
C ASP A 175 -9.05 4.11 11.22
N GLY A 176 -9.14 3.00 10.49
CA GLY A 176 -9.52 1.71 11.05
C GLY A 176 -8.38 1.04 11.82
N ILE A 177 -7.38 0.55 11.09
CA ILE A 177 -6.25 -0.21 11.63
C ILE A 177 -4.94 0.47 11.22
N VAL A 178 -4.11 0.82 12.21
CA VAL A 178 -2.84 1.52 12.00
C VAL A 178 -1.70 0.74 12.66
N SER A 179 -0.62 0.53 11.91
CA SER A 179 0.71 0.23 12.46
C SER A 179 1.70 1.27 11.98
N THR A 180 2.56 1.75 12.89
CA THR A 180 3.60 2.73 12.56
C THR A 180 4.85 2.12 11.94
N ASP A 181 4.95 0.78 11.91
CA ASP A 181 6.05 0.03 11.31
C ASP A 181 5.48 -0.93 10.24
N ASP A 182 5.92 -2.19 10.21
CA ASP A 182 5.49 -3.18 9.21
C ASP A 182 4.18 -3.87 9.64
N MET A 183 3.24 -4.00 8.69
CA MET A 183 1.99 -4.72 8.92
C MET A 183 1.88 -5.95 8.01
N VAL A 184 1.48 -7.09 8.58
CA VAL A 184 1.19 -8.32 7.86
C VAL A 184 -0.21 -8.84 8.19
N ILE A 185 -1.07 -8.96 7.19
CA ILE A 185 -2.35 -9.65 7.30
C ILE A 185 -2.19 -11.05 6.69
N SER A 186 -2.10 -12.05 7.55
CA SER A 186 -1.92 -13.45 7.10
C SER A 186 -3.24 -14.12 6.74
N SER A 187 -4.29 -13.84 7.51
CA SER A 187 -5.63 -14.41 7.34
C SER A 187 -6.66 -13.62 8.16
N GLY A 188 -7.94 -14.00 8.06
CA GLY A 188 -9.03 -13.46 8.87
C GLY A 188 -10.25 -13.10 8.03
N ASN A 189 -11.41 -12.92 8.68
CA ASN A 189 -12.55 -12.26 8.07
C ASN A 189 -12.66 -10.86 8.67
N ILE A 190 -12.09 -9.87 7.99
CA ILE A 190 -11.88 -8.53 8.50
C ILE A 190 -12.84 -7.58 7.78
N THR A 191 -13.62 -6.82 8.53
CA THR A 191 -14.45 -5.72 8.01
C THR A 191 -14.04 -4.44 8.69
N VAL A 192 -13.64 -3.44 7.91
CA VAL A 192 -13.18 -2.13 8.41
C VAL A 192 -14.07 -1.04 7.84
N THR A 193 -14.61 -0.20 8.71
CA THR A 193 -15.22 1.08 8.35
C THR A 193 -14.41 2.19 9.01
N ALA A 194 -13.91 3.14 8.23
CA ALA A 194 -13.09 4.25 8.70
C ALA A 194 -13.61 5.59 8.17
N VAL A 195 -13.37 6.67 8.93
CA VAL A 195 -13.68 8.04 8.51
C VAL A 195 -12.62 8.56 7.53
N ASP A 196 -11.36 8.17 7.75
CA ASP A 196 -10.22 8.51 6.89
C ASP A 196 -9.70 7.23 6.24
N ASP A 197 -8.53 6.71 6.60
CA ASP A 197 -7.96 5.53 5.94
C ASP A 197 -8.46 4.20 6.55
N GLY A 198 -8.70 3.18 5.73
CA GLY A 198 -9.14 1.88 6.21
C GLY A 198 -8.06 1.12 6.98
N ILE A 199 -7.05 0.64 6.25
CA ILE A 199 -5.92 -0.13 6.80
C ILE A 199 -4.62 0.55 6.37
N ARG A 200 -3.81 0.97 7.35
CA ARG A 200 -2.57 1.69 7.13
C ARG A 200 -1.38 1.03 7.85
N GLY A 201 -0.47 0.47 7.08
CA GLY A 201 0.85 0.02 7.56
C GLY A 201 1.92 0.99 7.08
N LYS A 202 2.52 1.76 7.97
CA LYS A 202 3.36 2.90 7.56
C LYS A 202 4.58 2.47 6.74
N ASP A 203 5.36 1.53 7.25
CA ASP A 203 6.62 1.14 6.61
C ASP A 203 6.42 0.07 5.55
N SER A 204 5.51 -0.88 5.79
CA SER A 204 5.02 -1.77 4.75
C SER A 204 3.67 -2.36 5.12
N LEU A 205 2.97 -2.86 4.10
CA LEU A 205 1.75 -3.63 4.28
C LEU A 205 1.78 -4.88 3.39
N THR A 206 1.77 -6.06 4.00
CA THR A 206 1.70 -7.34 3.29
C THR A 206 0.38 -8.05 3.58
N ILE A 207 -0.36 -8.41 2.53
CA ILE A 207 -1.59 -9.21 2.63
C ILE A 207 -1.36 -10.57 1.98
N ASN A 208 -1.28 -11.62 2.81
CA ASN A 208 -1.08 -12.98 2.34
C ASN A 208 -2.41 -13.71 2.05
N GLY A 209 -3.50 -13.32 2.74
CA GLY A 209 -4.76 -14.03 2.69
C GLY A 209 -5.85 -13.41 3.57
N GLY A 210 -6.99 -14.12 3.67
CA GLY A 210 -8.18 -13.66 4.38
C GLY A 210 -9.26 -13.10 3.46
N THR A 211 -10.43 -12.81 4.03
CA THR A 211 -11.51 -12.04 3.40
C THR A 211 -11.55 -10.67 4.06
N ILE A 212 -11.22 -9.62 3.31
CA ILE A 212 -11.02 -8.27 3.81
C ILE A 212 -12.00 -7.35 3.10
N ASN A 213 -12.85 -6.66 3.86
CA ASN A 213 -13.82 -5.69 3.35
C ASN A 213 -13.53 -4.33 3.98
N VAL A 214 -13.25 -3.32 3.17
CA VAL A 214 -12.89 -1.98 3.63
C VAL A 214 -13.83 -0.95 3.04
N THR A 215 -14.35 -0.08 3.90
CA THR A 215 -15.05 1.15 3.53
C THR A 215 -14.36 2.32 4.23
N ALA A 216 -13.76 3.21 3.45
CA ALA A 216 -12.93 4.31 3.94
C ALA A 216 -13.39 5.64 3.33
N GLY A 217 -13.28 6.73 4.09
CA GLY A 217 -13.54 8.08 3.57
C GLY A 217 -12.32 8.70 2.87
N GLY A 218 -11.11 8.27 3.23
CA GLY A 218 -9.85 8.48 2.53
C GLY A 218 -9.46 7.22 1.77
N ASP A 219 -8.23 6.76 1.95
CA ASP A 219 -7.70 5.59 1.24
C ASP A 219 -8.20 4.28 1.85
N GLY A 220 -8.49 3.28 1.02
CA GLY A 220 -8.89 1.97 1.50
C GLY A 220 -7.75 1.26 2.22
N ILE A 221 -6.69 0.95 1.48
CA ILE A 221 -5.54 0.19 1.97
C ILE A 221 -4.26 0.93 1.58
N LYS A 222 -3.40 1.24 2.55
CA LYS A 222 -2.25 2.13 2.31
C LYS A 222 -0.98 1.75 3.04
N SER A 223 0.16 2.01 2.40
CA SER A 223 1.44 2.23 3.08
C SER A 223 1.99 3.63 2.78
N THR A 224 2.58 4.29 3.79
CA THR A 224 2.69 5.76 3.82
C THR A 224 4.08 6.34 4.05
N ASN A 225 5.11 5.52 4.24
CA ASN A 225 6.45 6.05 4.42
C ASN A 225 7.01 6.62 3.11
N ASP A 226 7.03 7.95 3.03
CA ASP A 226 7.53 8.75 1.90
C ASP A 226 8.99 9.24 2.11
N THR A 227 9.57 8.93 3.26
CA THR A 227 10.91 9.41 3.64
C THR A 227 12.03 8.40 3.41
N ASP A 228 11.70 7.11 3.46
CA ASP A 228 12.63 5.99 3.23
C ASP A 228 12.14 5.17 2.04
N THR A 229 12.85 5.27 0.91
CA THR A 229 12.49 4.60 -0.34
C THR A 229 12.56 3.07 -0.27
N THR A 230 13.05 2.50 0.83
CA THR A 230 13.03 1.04 1.08
C THR A 230 11.77 0.59 1.83
N LYS A 231 10.90 1.54 2.20
CA LYS A 231 9.64 1.38 2.93
C LYS A 231 8.49 1.98 2.10
N GLY A 232 7.30 2.10 2.68
CA GLY A 232 6.10 2.63 2.01
C GLY A 232 5.58 1.72 0.89
N TYR A 233 5.83 0.41 0.99
CA TYR A 233 5.42 -0.56 -0.03
C TYR A 233 4.26 -1.45 0.45
N THR A 234 3.41 -1.82 -0.50
CA THR A 234 2.29 -2.75 -0.29
C THR A 234 2.49 -4.00 -1.15
N THR A 235 2.38 -5.18 -0.56
CA THR A 235 2.46 -6.47 -1.27
C THR A 235 1.22 -7.31 -1.00
N ILE A 236 0.57 -7.79 -2.05
CA ILE A 236 -0.60 -8.66 -1.97
C ILE A 236 -0.28 -9.98 -2.65
N THR A 237 -0.18 -11.07 -1.88
CA THR A 237 0.08 -12.40 -2.43
C THR A 237 -1.19 -13.27 -2.50
N GLY A 238 -2.26 -12.85 -1.83
CA GLY A 238 -3.51 -13.61 -1.76
C GLY A 238 -4.63 -12.88 -1.01
N GLY A 239 -5.76 -13.56 -0.83
CA GLY A 239 -6.94 -13.05 -0.14
C GLY A 239 -8.10 -12.69 -1.08
N GLU A 240 -9.25 -12.41 -0.49
CA GLU A 240 -10.43 -11.82 -1.14
C GLU A 240 -10.62 -10.42 -0.55
N ILE A 241 -10.29 -9.40 -1.33
CA ILE A 241 -10.19 -8.01 -0.88
C ILE A 241 -11.25 -7.19 -1.61
N THR A 242 -12.15 -6.55 -0.87
CA THR A 242 -13.15 -5.62 -1.41
C THR A 242 -12.98 -4.26 -0.78
N VAL A 243 -12.86 -3.21 -1.61
CA VAL A 243 -12.63 -1.83 -1.17
C VAL A 243 -13.65 -0.88 -1.80
N THR A 244 -14.12 0.04 -0.97
CA THR A 244 -14.80 1.29 -1.34
C THR A 244 -14.06 2.40 -0.59
N ALA A 245 -13.47 3.33 -1.32
CA ALA A 245 -12.65 4.41 -0.79
C ALA A 245 -13.18 5.76 -1.29
N GLY A 246 -12.95 6.81 -0.49
CA GLY A 246 -13.26 8.18 -0.90
C GLY A 246 -12.11 8.88 -1.61
N ASP A 247 -10.88 8.40 -1.40
CA ASP A 247 -9.68 8.71 -2.17
C ASP A 247 -9.22 7.44 -2.90
N ASP A 248 -8.05 6.87 -2.60
CA ASP A 248 -7.50 5.75 -3.36
C ASP A 248 -7.91 4.38 -2.82
N GLY A 249 -8.14 3.42 -3.71
CA GLY A 249 -8.52 2.06 -3.33
C GLY A 249 -7.39 1.35 -2.59
N ILE A 250 -6.28 1.12 -3.29
CA ILE A 250 -5.06 0.54 -2.73
C ILE A 250 -3.87 1.39 -3.14
N LYS A 251 -3.21 2.01 -2.17
CA LYS A 251 -2.09 2.92 -2.36
C LYS A 251 -0.82 2.38 -1.71
N ALA A 252 0.30 2.55 -2.41
CA ALA A 252 1.62 2.37 -1.84
C ALA A 252 2.47 3.57 -2.23
N GLU A 253 3.01 4.28 -1.24
CA GLU A 253 3.86 5.45 -1.51
C GLU A 253 5.02 5.11 -2.47
N THR A 254 5.63 3.93 -2.31
CA THR A 254 6.71 3.46 -3.17
C THR A 254 6.27 2.39 -4.15
N ALA A 255 5.97 1.18 -3.70
CA ALA A 255 5.72 0.06 -4.59
C ALA A 255 4.48 -0.72 -4.21
N LEU A 256 3.57 -0.89 -5.16
CA LEU A 256 2.45 -1.83 -5.08
C LEU A 256 2.79 -3.07 -5.89
N THR A 257 2.89 -4.22 -5.21
CA THR A 257 3.09 -5.53 -5.86
C THR A 257 1.91 -6.44 -5.60
N ILE A 258 1.30 -6.96 -6.67
CA ILE A 258 0.18 -7.90 -6.63
C ILE A 258 0.61 -9.21 -7.28
N ASP A 259 0.91 -10.21 -6.45
CA ASP A 259 1.28 -11.56 -6.87
C ASP A 259 0.07 -12.50 -6.98
N GLY A 260 -1.05 -12.17 -6.34
CA GLY A 260 -2.25 -12.99 -6.34
C GLY A 260 -3.44 -12.36 -5.61
N GLY A 261 -4.46 -13.17 -5.35
CA GLY A 261 -5.71 -12.76 -4.68
C GLY A 261 -6.86 -12.45 -5.64
N THR A 262 -8.03 -12.21 -5.06
CA THR A 262 -9.21 -11.64 -5.72
C THR A 262 -9.41 -10.24 -5.16
N ILE A 263 -9.21 -9.21 -5.98
CA ILE A 263 -9.26 -7.81 -5.55
C ILE A 263 -10.41 -7.13 -6.28
N THR A 264 -11.26 -6.46 -5.54
CA THR A 264 -12.34 -5.64 -6.07
C THR A 264 -12.26 -4.24 -5.46
N VAL A 265 -12.06 -3.23 -6.30
CA VAL A 265 -12.18 -1.81 -5.91
C VAL A 265 -13.36 -1.24 -6.66
N SER A 266 -14.44 -0.97 -5.94
CA SER A 266 -15.74 -0.63 -6.54
C SER A 266 -15.97 0.87 -6.69
N GLU A 267 -15.28 1.67 -5.88
CA GLU A 267 -15.36 3.13 -5.84
C GLU A 267 -14.05 3.65 -5.23
N SER A 268 -13.42 4.59 -5.94
CA SER A 268 -12.23 5.35 -5.52
C SER A 268 -11.99 6.50 -6.50
N VAL A 269 -11.07 7.41 -6.17
CA VAL A 269 -10.45 8.34 -7.13
C VAL A 269 -9.56 7.52 -8.04
N GLU A 270 -8.49 6.95 -7.50
CA GLU A 270 -7.66 5.97 -8.19
C GLU A 270 -7.81 4.58 -7.58
N ALA A 271 -7.90 3.53 -8.39
CA ALA A 271 -8.17 2.21 -7.82
C ALA A 271 -6.91 1.56 -7.26
N LEU A 272 -5.80 1.65 -7.99
CA LEU A 272 -4.48 1.19 -7.60
C LEU A 272 -3.47 2.32 -7.85
N GLU A 273 -2.74 2.74 -6.82
CA GLU A 273 -1.74 3.81 -6.93
C GLU A 273 -0.39 3.41 -6.30
N GLY A 274 0.70 3.85 -6.94
CA GLY A 274 2.01 3.94 -6.30
C GLY A 274 3.13 4.33 -7.26
N THR A 275 4.33 4.67 -6.76
CA THR A 275 5.47 5.02 -7.63
C THR A 275 5.78 3.90 -8.64
N ASN A 276 5.71 2.64 -8.20
CA ASN A 276 5.84 1.47 -9.05
C ASN A 276 4.69 0.49 -8.81
N ILE A 277 3.99 0.11 -9.88
CA ILE A 277 2.95 -0.91 -9.81
C ILE A 277 3.40 -2.15 -10.57
N THR A 278 3.40 -3.29 -9.89
CA THR A 278 3.70 -4.61 -10.48
C THR A 278 2.55 -5.57 -10.22
N ILE A 279 1.95 -6.10 -11.30
CA ILE A 279 0.88 -7.08 -11.25
C ILE A 279 1.38 -8.37 -11.91
N ASN A 280 1.69 -9.37 -11.09
CA ASN A 280 2.16 -10.68 -11.53
C ASN A 280 1.03 -11.71 -11.65
N GLY A 281 -0.07 -11.51 -10.92
CA GLY A 281 -1.19 -12.45 -10.88
C GLY A 281 -2.45 -11.89 -10.22
N GLY A 282 -3.40 -12.77 -9.95
CA GLY A 282 -4.67 -12.44 -9.30
C GLY A 282 -5.85 -12.25 -10.25
N THR A 283 -7.04 -12.12 -9.67
CA THR A 283 -8.28 -11.70 -10.33
C THR A 283 -8.60 -10.30 -9.81
N ILE A 284 -8.54 -9.29 -10.67
CA ILE A 284 -8.60 -7.88 -10.28
C ILE A 284 -9.78 -7.24 -11.01
N ASP A 285 -10.72 -6.66 -10.29
CA ASP A 285 -11.88 -5.93 -10.84
C ASP A 285 -11.91 -4.54 -10.21
N VAL A 286 -11.42 -3.55 -10.93
CA VAL A 286 -11.12 -2.22 -10.37
C VAL A 286 -11.81 -1.11 -11.17
N TYR A 287 -12.32 -0.14 -10.43
CA TYR A 287 -12.92 1.07 -10.96
C TYR A 287 -12.29 2.30 -10.30
N GLY A 288 -11.73 3.21 -11.10
CA GLY A 288 -11.33 4.56 -10.67
C GLY A 288 -12.28 5.60 -11.23
N SER A 289 -12.59 6.64 -10.45
CA SER A 289 -13.35 7.78 -10.96
C SER A 289 -12.49 8.77 -11.73
N ASP A 290 -11.18 8.79 -11.44
CA ASP A 290 -10.12 9.37 -12.24
C ASP A 290 -9.41 8.25 -13.02
N ASP A 291 -8.16 7.92 -12.68
CA ASP A 291 -7.44 6.80 -13.26
C ASP A 291 -7.70 5.50 -12.52
N ALA A 292 -7.74 4.37 -13.23
CA ALA A 292 -7.92 3.10 -12.52
C ALA A 292 -6.59 2.60 -11.93
N ILE A 293 -5.51 2.68 -12.69
CA ILE A 293 -4.18 2.23 -12.27
C ILE A 293 -3.21 3.37 -12.56
N ASN A 294 -2.76 4.06 -11.53
CA ASN A 294 -1.93 5.26 -11.61
C ASN A 294 -0.53 4.99 -11.03
N ALA A 295 0.51 5.12 -11.86
CA ALA A 295 1.88 5.16 -11.38
C ALA A 295 2.45 6.57 -11.49
N SER A 296 2.66 7.21 -10.34
CA SER A 296 3.13 8.59 -10.24
C SER A 296 4.16 8.76 -9.12
N SER A 297 5.05 9.74 -9.25
CA SER A 297 5.97 10.14 -8.19
C SER A 297 6.53 11.53 -8.46
N THR A 298 6.68 12.33 -7.40
CA THR A 298 7.34 13.64 -7.49
C THR A 298 8.83 13.57 -7.16
N THR A 299 9.30 12.44 -6.64
CA THR A 299 10.67 12.25 -6.13
C THR A 299 11.44 11.18 -6.88
N SER A 300 10.77 10.21 -7.51
CA SER A 300 11.37 9.17 -8.35
C SER A 300 11.29 9.52 -9.83
N SER A 301 12.31 9.15 -10.60
CA SER A 301 12.26 9.11 -12.07
C SER A 301 12.08 7.70 -12.62
N ASP A 302 12.16 6.68 -11.76
CA ASP A 302 11.86 5.29 -12.10
C ASP A 302 10.41 5.02 -11.70
N ILE A 303 9.51 5.30 -12.63
CA ILE A 303 8.06 5.17 -12.49
C ILE A 303 7.62 4.15 -13.53
N TYR A 304 6.79 3.19 -13.15
CA TYR A 304 6.25 2.24 -14.10
C TYR A 304 4.98 1.54 -13.62
N ILE A 305 4.20 1.10 -14.60
CA ILE A 305 3.23 0.02 -14.45
C ILE A 305 3.77 -1.22 -15.19
N LYS A 306 3.72 -2.38 -14.53
CA LYS A 306 4.18 -3.65 -15.08
C LYS A 306 3.16 -4.75 -14.86
N VAL A 307 2.63 -5.32 -15.93
CA VAL A 307 1.68 -6.45 -15.89
C VAL A 307 2.32 -7.67 -16.53
N THR A 308 2.60 -8.70 -15.73
CA THR A 308 3.19 -9.97 -16.20
C THR A 308 2.20 -11.13 -16.18
N GLY A 309 1.06 -10.98 -15.50
CA GLY A 309 0.00 -12.00 -15.40
C GLY A 309 -1.30 -11.46 -14.79
N GLY A 310 -2.24 -12.35 -14.49
CA GLY A 310 -3.54 -12.03 -13.89
C GLY A 310 -4.72 -11.97 -14.87
N ASP A 311 -5.93 -11.88 -14.31
CA ASP A 311 -7.19 -11.56 -15.00
C ASP A 311 -7.71 -10.22 -14.48
N LEU A 312 -7.58 -9.17 -15.29
CA LEU A 312 -7.83 -7.79 -14.92
C LEU A 312 -9.06 -7.27 -15.67
N LYS A 313 -10.05 -6.78 -14.94
CA LYS A 313 -11.08 -5.87 -15.43
C LYS A 313 -10.79 -4.49 -14.88
N VAL A 314 -10.55 -3.56 -15.77
CA VAL A 314 -10.13 -2.21 -15.44
C VAL A 314 -11.12 -1.25 -16.06
N ALA A 315 -11.81 -0.48 -15.23
CA ALA A 315 -12.80 0.49 -15.66
C ALA A 315 -12.48 1.86 -15.10
N VAL A 316 -12.76 2.90 -15.89
CA VAL A 316 -12.63 4.30 -15.44
C VAL A 316 -13.93 5.05 -15.63
N GLY A 317 -14.02 6.18 -14.94
CA GLY A 317 -15.05 7.19 -15.09
C GLY A 317 -15.05 7.84 -16.48
N SER A 318 -15.59 9.06 -16.55
CA SER A 318 -15.59 9.87 -17.76
C SER A 318 -14.86 11.17 -17.48
N GLY A 319 -14.05 11.62 -18.43
CA GLY A 319 -13.28 12.85 -18.26
C GLY A 319 -11.93 12.74 -18.94
N ASP A 320 -10.98 13.46 -18.38
CA ASP A 320 -9.55 13.17 -18.52
C ASP A 320 -9.29 12.06 -17.50
N THR A 321 -9.20 10.82 -17.97
CA THR A 321 -9.15 9.61 -17.14
C THR A 321 -8.53 8.50 -17.97
N ASP A 322 -7.69 7.69 -17.33
CA ASP A 322 -6.90 6.64 -17.95
C ASP A 322 -7.05 5.32 -17.20
N ALA A 323 -7.39 4.25 -17.94
CA ALA A 323 -7.43 2.93 -17.31
C ALA A 323 -6.04 2.50 -16.80
N PHE A 324 -4.98 2.94 -17.48
CA PHE A 324 -3.59 2.81 -17.05
C PHE A 324 -2.90 4.15 -17.32
N ASP A 325 -2.54 4.88 -16.26
CA ASP A 325 -1.70 6.06 -16.35
C ASP A 325 -0.31 5.76 -15.75
N ALA A 326 0.73 5.88 -16.57
CA ALA A 326 2.09 5.79 -16.10
C ALA A 326 2.85 7.09 -16.43
N ASN A 327 3.15 7.89 -15.40
CA ASN A 327 4.11 9.00 -15.49
C ASN A 327 5.56 8.55 -15.80
N GLY A 328 5.76 7.26 -16.09
CA GLY A 328 6.96 6.68 -16.65
C GLY A 328 6.63 5.58 -17.65
N ASN A 329 7.12 4.36 -17.42
CA ASN A 329 7.04 3.28 -18.40
C ASN A 329 5.82 2.37 -18.21
N LEU A 330 5.30 1.82 -19.31
CA LEU A 330 4.26 0.80 -19.29
C LEU A 330 4.78 -0.51 -19.88
N TYR A 331 4.74 -1.58 -19.10
CA TYR A 331 5.21 -2.91 -19.50
C TYR A 331 4.07 -3.92 -19.39
N ILE A 332 3.69 -4.56 -20.50
CA ILE A 332 2.70 -5.64 -20.52
C ILE A 332 3.32 -6.86 -21.22
N SER A 333 3.60 -7.90 -20.45
CA SER A 333 4.19 -9.15 -20.96
C SER A 333 3.28 -10.37 -20.78
N GLY A 334 2.13 -10.23 -20.10
CA GLY A 334 1.20 -11.31 -19.85
C GLY A 334 -0.15 -10.82 -19.29
N GLY A 335 -0.99 -11.78 -18.89
CA GLY A 335 -2.33 -11.53 -18.34
C GLY A 335 -3.46 -11.50 -19.37
N THR A 336 -4.70 -11.49 -18.87
CA THR A 336 -5.92 -11.19 -19.61
C THR A 336 -6.46 -9.87 -19.08
N ILE A 337 -6.53 -8.84 -19.91
CA ILE A 337 -6.86 -7.48 -19.50
C ILE A 337 -8.06 -7.00 -20.31
N ALA A 338 -9.15 -6.70 -19.63
CA ALA A 338 -10.36 -6.12 -20.20
C ALA A 338 -10.54 -4.69 -19.68
N VAL A 339 -10.27 -3.72 -20.54
CA VAL A 339 -10.40 -2.29 -20.26
C VAL A 339 -11.76 -1.78 -20.72
N THR A 340 -12.44 -1.05 -19.84
CA THR A 340 -13.61 -0.22 -20.17
C THR A 340 -13.26 1.24 -19.91
N ALA A 341 -12.96 1.97 -20.97
CA ALA A 341 -12.49 3.35 -20.87
C ALA A 341 -13.17 4.24 -21.93
N PRO A 342 -13.98 5.24 -21.53
CA PRO A 342 -14.67 6.12 -22.47
C PRO A 342 -13.73 7.03 -23.28
N THR A 343 -12.64 7.48 -22.66
CA THR A 343 -11.70 8.45 -23.23
C THR A 343 -10.35 7.82 -23.54
N SER A 344 -9.69 7.27 -22.52
CA SER A 344 -8.33 6.77 -22.65
C SER A 344 -8.11 5.45 -21.90
N ALA A 345 -7.55 4.48 -22.60
CA ALA A 345 -7.20 3.19 -22.04
C ALA A 345 -5.76 3.17 -21.49
N PHE A 346 -4.85 3.92 -22.12
CA PHE A 346 -3.44 3.95 -21.78
C PHE A 346 -2.85 5.36 -22.01
N ASP A 347 -2.32 5.96 -20.94
CA ASP A 347 -1.39 7.09 -20.98
C ASP A 347 -0.04 6.63 -20.41
N PHE A 348 1.04 7.07 -21.04
CA PHE A 348 2.39 6.83 -20.55
C PHE A 348 3.38 7.90 -21.04
N ASP A 349 4.18 8.41 -20.11
CA ASP A 349 5.20 9.42 -20.38
C ASP A 349 6.51 8.85 -20.93
N GLY A 350 6.78 7.59 -20.60
CA GLY A 350 8.02 6.88 -20.90
C GLY A 350 7.93 6.03 -22.15
N THR A 351 8.36 4.78 -22.02
CA THR A 351 8.31 3.77 -23.07
C THR A 351 7.20 2.77 -22.80
N VAL A 352 6.64 2.22 -23.87
CA VAL A 352 5.72 1.09 -23.80
C VAL A 352 6.38 -0.16 -24.37
N GLU A 353 6.24 -1.29 -23.67
CA GLU A 353 6.62 -2.61 -24.16
C GLU A 353 5.43 -3.55 -24.01
N PHE A 354 4.90 -4.03 -25.13
CA PHE A 354 3.82 -5.01 -25.17
C PHE A 354 4.30 -6.28 -25.87
N THR A 355 4.65 -7.30 -25.08
CA THR A 355 5.29 -8.55 -25.57
C THR A 355 4.46 -9.80 -25.37
N GLY A 356 3.37 -9.74 -24.61
CA GLY A 356 2.49 -10.87 -24.35
C GLY A 356 1.23 -10.50 -23.59
N GLY A 357 0.32 -11.46 -23.42
CA GLY A 357 -1.00 -11.25 -22.82
C GLY A 357 -2.12 -11.06 -23.85
N THR A 358 -3.35 -10.89 -23.38
CA THR A 358 -4.52 -10.56 -24.19
C THR A 358 -5.16 -9.30 -23.64
N VAL A 359 -5.15 -8.22 -24.43
CA VAL A 359 -5.73 -6.94 -24.04
C VAL A 359 -6.94 -6.64 -24.93
N THR A 360 -8.07 -6.35 -24.29
CA THR A 360 -9.31 -5.92 -24.95
C THR A 360 -9.69 -4.56 -24.41
N VAL A 361 -9.91 -3.59 -25.30
CA VAL A 361 -10.38 -2.24 -24.94
C VAL A 361 -11.78 -2.07 -25.50
N ASN A 362 -12.75 -1.78 -24.62
CA ASN A 362 -14.16 -1.57 -24.99
C ASN A 362 -14.75 -2.71 -25.85
N GLY A 363 -14.34 -3.95 -25.58
CA GLY A 363 -14.80 -5.15 -26.28
C GLY A 363 -14.00 -5.53 -27.54
N GLU A 364 -13.02 -4.73 -27.95
CA GLU A 364 -12.15 -5.01 -29.10
C GLU A 364 -10.74 -5.41 -28.66
N GLN A 365 -10.26 -6.56 -29.13
CA GLN A 365 -8.89 -6.99 -28.85
C GLN A 365 -7.89 -6.11 -29.63
N ILE A 366 -6.88 -5.60 -28.94
CA ILE A 366 -5.81 -4.80 -29.53
C ILE A 366 -4.52 -5.62 -29.71
N THR A 367 -3.66 -5.17 -30.62
CA THR A 367 -2.35 -5.81 -30.90
C THR A 367 -1.17 -4.87 -30.70
N GLU A 368 -1.45 -3.60 -30.39
CA GLU A 368 -0.49 -2.57 -30.05
C GLU A 368 -1.09 -1.71 -28.94
N ILE A 369 -0.24 -1.20 -28.05
CA ILE A 369 -0.60 -0.19 -27.06
C ILE A 369 -0.18 1.15 -27.64
N THR A 370 -1.15 2.03 -27.84
CA THR A 370 -0.93 3.40 -28.31
C THR A 370 -1.43 4.35 -27.25
N HIS A 371 -0.78 5.51 -27.15
CA HIS A 371 -1.31 6.64 -26.39
C HIS A 371 -2.75 6.93 -26.83
N THR A 372 -3.66 6.99 -25.87
CA THR A 372 -5.05 7.40 -26.07
C THR A 372 -5.35 8.64 -25.22
N GLY A 373 -6.44 9.37 -25.50
CA GLY A 373 -6.85 10.50 -24.65
C GLY A 373 -6.24 11.89 -24.94
N PRO A 374 -6.75 12.94 -24.27
CA PRO A 374 -6.34 14.33 -24.42
C PRO A 374 -5.17 14.78 -23.51
N GLY A 375 -4.30 13.89 -23.03
CA GLY A 375 -3.01 14.25 -22.42
C GLY A 375 -1.90 14.22 -23.47
N GLY A 376 -1.01 15.20 -23.50
CA GLY A 376 0.30 15.05 -24.14
C GLY A 376 1.33 14.97 -23.03
N ARG A 377 2.31 14.07 -23.14
CA ARG A 377 3.39 13.82 -22.16
C ARG A 377 3.51 14.88 -21.03
N GLY A 378 3.09 14.53 -19.82
CA GLY A 378 3.20 15.36 -18.61
C GLY A 378 1.96 16.19 -18.22
N GLY A 379 0.76 15.61 -18.31
CA GLY A 379 -0.41 16.09 -17.55
C GLY A 379 -0.31 15.65 -16.09
N TRP A 380 -0.75 16.49 -15.15
CA TRP A 380 -0.55 16.30 -13.70
C TRP A 380 -1.79 15.75 -13.02
#